data_AF-A0AAD9IYE3-F1
#
_entry.id   AF-A0AAD9IYE3-F1
#
_cell.length_a   1.000
_cell.length_b   1.000
_cell.length_c   1.000
_cell.angle_alpha   90.00
_cell.angle_beta   90.00
_cell.angle_gamma   90.00
#
_symmetry.space_group_name_H-M   'P 1'
#
loop_
_entity.id
_entity.type
_entity.pdbx_description
1 polymer ?
#
loop_
_entity_poly.entity_id
_entity_poly.type
_entity_poly.pdbx_seq_one_letter_code
_entity_poly.pdbx_strand_id
1 'polypeptide(L)'
;QQLDYLNVTLIGQILTCASNLHVIPLTAPQTGSWKGIWHTCQLMTELMKANLERCIFTCQCRGGCAQIQICKRPRTIEESSWVLCYIYIPYQSAGT
;
A
#
# COMPACT_ATOMS: atom_id res chain seq x y z
N GLN A 1 10.88 16.47 -10.75
CA GLN A 1 9.99 15.30 -10.71
C GLN A 1 8.85 15.63 -9.77
N GLN A 2 7.60 15.50 -10.22
CA GLN A 2 6.43 15.69 -9.37
C GLN A 2 6.29 14.49 -8.43
N LEU A 3 6.10 14.78 -7.14
CA LEU A 3 5.85 13.76 -6.13
C LEU A 3 4.35 13.68 -5.92
N ASP A 4 3.79 12.51 -6.20
CA ASP A 4 2.39 12.24 -5.92
C ASP A 4 2.30 11.31 -4.72
N TYR A 5 1.26 11.50 -3.93
CA TYR A 5 0.98 10.72 -2.74
C TYR A 5 -0.36 10.04 -2.89
N LEU A 6 -0.47 8.81 -2.39
CA LEU A 6 -1.74 8.10 -2.29
C LEU A 6 -1.89 7.50 -0.90
N ASN A 7 -3.13 7.39 -0.44
CA ASN A 7 -3.42 6.70 0.80
C ASN A 7 -3.87 5.27 0.48
N VAL A 8 -3.29 4.27 1.13
CA VAL A 8 -3.77 2.88 1.05
C VAL A 8 -4.37 2.52 2.39
N THR A 9 -5.63 2.09 2.39
CA THR A 9 -6.23 1.47 3.56
C THR A 9 -6.30 -0.04 3.35
N LEU A 10 -5.69 -0.80 4.26
CA LEU A 10 -5.86 -2.25 4.36
C LEU A 10 -6.80 -2.56 5.52
N ILE A 11 -7.74 -3.48 5.31
CA ILE A 11 -8.61 -4.02 6.36
C ILE A 11 -8.48 -5.54 6.34
N GLY A 12 -8.27 -6.15 7.49
CA GLY A 12 -8.00 -7.58 7.59
C GLY A 12 -7.74 -8.04 9.01
N GLN A 13 -7.19 -9.24 9.14
CA GLN A 13 -6.81 -9.83 10.42
C GLN A 13 -5.33 -10.17 10.42
N ILE A 14 -4.66 -9.97 11.57
CA ILE A 14 -3.22 -10.23 11.73
C ILE A 14 -2.44 -9.40 10.67
N LEU A 15 -2.97 -8.22 10.31
CA LEU A 15 -2.33 -7.38 9.32
C LEU A 15 -1.00 -6.87 9.84
N THR A 16 -0.92 -6.63 11.15
CA THR A 16 0.17 -6.00 11.87
C THR A 16 0.54 -4.70 11.18
N CYS A 17 -0.20 -3.63 11.50
CA CYS A 17 0.00 -2.30 10.93
C CYS A 17 1.40 -1.77 11.26
N ALA A 18 2.38 -2.13 10.45
CA ALA A 18 3.77 -1.70 10.55
C ALA A 18 4.21 -1.15 9.19
N SER A 19 5.37 -0.51 9.13
CA SER A 19 5.94 0.03 7.87
C SER A 19 6.46 -1.08 6.93
N ASN A 20 5.59 -2.02 6.56
CA ASN A 20 5.86 -3.17 5.72
C ASN A 20 4.95 -3.22 4.47
N LEU A 21 4.26 -2.11 4.19
CA LEU A 21 3.60 -1.88 2.92
C LEU A 21 4.55 -1.14 1.98
N HIS A 22 4.64 -1.62 0.75
CA HIS A 22 5.45 -1.02 -0.29
C HIS A 22 4.63 -0.81 -1.56
N VAL A 23 4.92 0.27 -2.28
CA VAL A 23 4.35 0.57 -3.59
C VAL A 23 5.43 0.67 -4.65
N ILE A 24 5.03 0.43 -5.88
CA ILE A 24 5.80 0.79 -7.07
C ILE A 24 4.83 1.37 -8.10
N PRO A 25 5.14 2.55 -8.69
CA PRO A 25 4.42 3.02 -9.85
C PRO A 25 4.73 2.12 -11.04
N LEU A 26 3.70 1.64 -11.72
CA LEU A 26 3.84 0.87 -12.95
C LEU A 26 3.74 1.82 -14.13
N THR A 27 4.69 1.75 -15.05
CA THR A 27 4.43 2.18 -16.43
C THR A 27 3.65 1.07 -17.15
N ALA A 28 2.83 1.39 -18.15
CA ALA A 28 2.05 0.38 -18.89
C ALA A 28 2.88 -0.85 -19.37
N PRO A 29 4.15 -0.70 -19.81
CA PRO A 29 5.02 -1.83 -20.18
C PRO A 29 5.58 -2.66 -19.02
N GLN A 30 5.53 -2.16 -17.77
CA GLN A 30 6.13 -2.83 -16.59
C GLN A 30 5.17 -3.80 -15.89
N THR A 31 3.90 -3.83 -16.30
CA THR A 31 2.90 -4.79 -15.80
C THR A 31 3.28 -6.25 -16.07
N GLY A 32 4.07 -6.53 -17.11
CA GLY A 32 4.52 -7.88 -17.49
C GLY A 32 5.97 -8.24 -17.17
N SER A 33 6.81 -7.30 -16.72
CA SER A 33 8.21 -7.60 -16.33
C SER A 33 8.72 -6.64 -15.25
N TRP A 34 9.13 -7.22 -14.11
CA TRP A 34 9.62 -6.52 -12.93
C TRP A 34 11.01 -5.91 -13.18
N LYS A 35 11.16 -4.58 -13.01
CA LYS A 35 12.46 -3.86 -13.11
C LYS A 35 12.66 -2.67 -12.15
N GLY A 36 11.73 -2.38 -11.23
CA GLY A 36 11.76 -1.13 -10.46
C GLY A 36 12.00 -1.26 -8.95
N ILE A 37 12.15 -0.09 -8.30
CA ILE A 37 12.46 0.07 -6.87
C ILE A 37 11.16 0.16 -6.07
N TRP A 38 11.03 -0.68 -5.04
CA TRP A 38 9.92 -0.60 -4.08
C TRP A 38 10.08 0.61 -3.16
N HIS A 39 9.02 1.40 -3.00
CA HIS A 39 8.96 2.52 -2.07
C HIS A 39 8.13 2.13 -0.84
N THR A 40 8.71 2.27 0.35
CA THR A 40 8.00 2.01 1.61
C THR A 40 6.94 3.07 1.84
N CYS A 41 5.74 2.63 2.23
CA CYS A 41 4.68 3.50 2.70
C CYS A 41 4.83 3.77 4.20
N GLN A 42 4.50 4.98 4.60
CA GLN A 42 4.46 5.36 6.01
C GLN A 42 3.10 5.02 6.59
N LEU A 43 3.08 4.34 7.74
CA LEU A 43 1.84 4.12 8.48
C LEU A 43 1.36 5.46 9.05
N MET A 44 0.12 5.83 8.72
CA MET A 44 -0.52 7.03 9.26
C MET A 44 -1.34 6.71 10.50
N THR A 45 -2.11 5.62 10.45
CA THR A 45 -3.09 5.30 11.49
C THR A 45 -3.39 3.83 11.51
N GLU A 46 -3.63 3.31 12.70
CA GLU A 46 -4.12 1.97 12.97
C GLU A 46 -5.41 2.05 13.79
N LEU A 47 -6.41 1.28 13.39
CA LEU A 47 -7.65 1.12 14.14
C LEU A 47 -7.92 -0.37 14.32
N MET A 48 -8.21 -0.80 15.54
CA MET A 48 -8.61 -2.17 15.84
C MET A 48 -10.08 -2.21 16.27
N LYS A 49 -10.87 -3.09 15.65
CA LYS A 49 -12.26 -3.35 16.05
C LYS A 49 -12.60 -4.82 15.83
N ALA A 50 -12.99 -5.53 16.88
CA ALA A 50 -13.48 -6.92 16.82
C ALA A 50 -12.57 -7.84 15.98
N ASN A 51 -11.28 -7.85 16.29
CA ASN A 51 -10.21 -8.61 15.60
C ASN A 51 -9.94 -8.20 14.14
N LEU A 52 -10.60 -7.16 13.64
CA LEU A 52 -10.24 -6.51 12.38
C LEU A 52 -9.31 -5.35 12.65
N GLU A 53 -8.20 -5.33 11.92
CA GLU A 53 -7.25 -4.25 11.85
C GLU A 53 -7.53 -3.43 10.60
N ARG A 54 -7.53 -2.11 10.75
CA ARG A 54 -7.57 -1.15 9.65
C ARG A 54 -6.29 -0.32 9.70
N CYS A 55 -5.40 -0.59 8.76
CA CYS A 55 -4.13 0.11 8.60
C CYS A 55 -4.26 1.14 7.48
N ILE A 56 -3.99 2.41 7.76
CA ILE A 56 -3.97 3.48 6.78
C ILE A 56 -2.52 3.89 6.55
N PHE A 57 -2.07 3.81 5.31
CA PHE A 57 -0.73 4.14 4.88
C PHE A 57 -0.76 5.32 3.92
N THR A 58 0.27 6.15 3.96
CA THR A 58 0.58 7.10 2.89
C THR A 58 1.79 6.60 2.11
N CYS A 59 1.66 6.56 0.79
CA CYS A 59 2.67 6.04 -0.11
C CYS A 59 3.07 7.11 -1.12
N GLN A 60 4.37 7.28 -1.32
CA GLN A 60 4.92 8.22 -2.30
C GLN A 60 5.20 7.49 -3.63
N CYS A 61 4.64 8.00 -4.73
CA CYS A 61 4.97 7.56 -6.08
C CYS A 61 5.95 8.54 -6.73
N ARG A 62 6.96 8.02 -7.41
CA ARG A 62 7.82 8.82 -8.28
C ARG A 62 7.30 8.72 -9.72
N GLY A 63 6.71 9.80 -10.23
CA GLY A 63 6.23 9.87 -11.62
C GLY A 63 4.77 9.48 -11.84
N GLY A 64 3.88 9.75 -10.88
CA GLY A 64 2.45 9.44 -10.99
C GLY A 64 2.03 8.20 -10.20
N CYS A 65 0.86 8.26 -9.56
CA CYS A 65 0.20 7.11 -8.93
C CYS A 65 -0.91 6.49 -9.81
N ALA A 66 -0.89 6.72 -11.13
CA ALA A 66 -1.98 6.32 -12.03
C ALA A 66 -2.17 4.80 -12.13
N GLN A 67 -1.07 4.04 -12.10
CA GLN A 67 -1.07 2.59 -11.93
C GLN A 67 -0.01 2.22 -10.91
N ILE A 68 -0.38 1.42 -9.91
CA ILE A 68 0.52 1.01 -8.84
C ILE A 68 0.39 -0.48 -8.58
N GLN A 69 1.49 -1.10 -8.16
CA GLN A 69 1.45 -2.39 -7.50
C GLN A 69 1.75 -2.20 -6.02
N ILE A 70 1.02 -2.94 -5.17
CA ILE A 70 1.14 -2.89 -3.72
C ILE A 70 1.68 -4.25 -3.25
N CYS A 71 2.69 -4.21 -2.38
CA CYS A 71 3.26 -5.39 -1.74
C CYS A 71 3.22 -5.21 -0.23
N LYS A 72 2.53 -6.11 0.47
CA LYS A 72 2.61 -6.25 1.92
C LYS A 72 3.58 -7.38 2.22
N ARG A 73 4.66 -7.08 2.94
CA ARG A 73 5.67 -8.06 3.31
C ARG A 73 5.55 -8.42 4.79
N PRO A 74 5.38 -9.69 5.17
CA PRO A 74 5.44 -10.09 6.57
C PRO A 74 6.89 -9.95 7.09
N ARG A 75 7.05 -9.46 8.32
CA ARG A 75 8.33 -9.34 9.02
C ARG A 75 8.59 -10.52 9.95
N THR A 76 7.53 -11.16 10.45
CA THR A 76 7.60 -12.36 11.27
C THR A 76 6.76 -13.48 10.65
N ILE A 77 6.90 -14.70 11.16
CA ILE A 77 6.14 -15.86 10.66
C ILE A 77 4.65 -15.75 10.99
N GLU A 78 4.32 -15.14 12.14
CA GLU A 78 2.94 -14.87 12.55
C GLU A 78 2.26 -13.88 11.59
N GLU A 79 3.00 -12.85 11.16
CA GLU A 79 2.52 -11.89 10.15
C GLU A 79 2.25 -12.56 8.78
N SER A 80 2.75 -13.78 8.53
CA SER A 80 2.58 -14.47 7.24
C SER A 80 1.20 -15.11 7.07
N SER A 81 0.47 -15.30 8.18
CA SER A 81 -0.90 -15.87 8.20
C SER A 81 -1.99 -14.78 8.15
N TRP A 82 -1.64 -13.58 7.71
CA TRP A 82 -2.55 -12.46 7.57
C TRP A 82 -3.69 -12.77 6.59
N VAL A 83 -4.87 -12.25 6.88
CA VAL A 83 -6.05 -12.37 6.01
C VAL A 83 -6.45 -10.99 5.53
N LEU A 84 -6.39 -10.77 4.21
CA LEU A 84 -6.91 -9.55 3.59
C LEU A 84 -8.42 -9.64 3.46
N CYS A 85 -9.15 -8.71 4.08
CA CYS A 85 -10.58 -8.55 3.84
C CYS A 85 -10.86 -7.51 2.75
N TYR A 86 -10.14 -6.38 2.78
CA TYR A 86 -10.40 -5.28 1.86
C TYR A 86 -9.15 -4.42 1.66
N ILE A 87 -8.98 -3.93 0.43
CA ILE A 87 -8.01 -2.89 0.08
C ILE A 87 -8.75 -1.71 -0.52
N TYR A 88 -8.45 -0.51 -0.03
CA TYR A 88 -9.03 0.73 -0.51
C TYR A 88 -7.94 1.73 -0.87
N ILE A 89 -8.02 2.26 -2.08
CA ILE A 89 -7.17 3.32 -2.59
C ILE A 89 -8.13 4.41 -3.07
N PRO A 90 -8.24 5.55 -2.36
CA PRO A 90 -9.09 6.64 -2.80
C PRO A 90 -8.53 7.18 -4.11
N TYR A 91 -9.37 7.22 -5.14
CA TYR A 91 -9.06 7.95 -6.36
C TYR A 91 -9.01 9.44 -6.02
N GLN A 92 -7.84 10.05 -6.15
CA GLN A 92 -7.72 11.51 -6.18
C GLN A 92 -7.72 11.92 -7.64
N SER A 93 -8.84 12.47 -8.13
CA SER A 93 -8.83 13.20 -9.39
C SER A 93 -7.86 14.36 -9.23
N ALA A 94 -6.87 14.48 -10.12
CA ALA A 94 -6.13 15.73 -10.24
C ALA A 94 -7.16 16.84 -10.44
N GLY A 95 -7.21 17.79 -9.51
CA GLY A 95 -8.09 18.95 -9.63
C GLY A 95 -7.84 19.62 -10.98
N THR A 96 -8.93 19.88 -11.71
CA THR A 96 -8.93 20.71 -12.92
C THR A 96 -8.38 22.10 -12.66
#